data_AF-A0A0F9P0Z1-F1
#
_entry.id   AF-A0A0F9P0Z1-F1
#
_cell.length_a   1.000
_cell.length_b   1.000
_cell.length_c   1.000
_cell.angle_alpha   90.00
_cell.angle_beta   90.00
_cell.angle_gamma   90.00
#
_symmetry.space_group_name_H-M   'P 1'
#
loop_
_entity.id
_entity.type
_entity.pdbx_description
1 polymer ?
#
loop_
_entity_poly.entity_id
_entity_poly.type
_entity_poly.pdbx_seq_one_letter_code
_entity_poly.pdbx_strand_id
1 'polypeptide(L)' 'MENKITATEDTFRSYLFFWSGQLFSLLGSSITQFAIVWWITITTESAVILSIASFLYMLPMTIAFPIAGVLVD' A
#
# COMPACT_ATOMS: atom_id res chain seq x y z
N MET A 1 -34.52 6.04 14.98
CA MET A 1 -34.43 6.93 13.81
C MET A 1 -33.14 6.59 13.11
N GLU A 2 -33.23 6.01 11.92
CA GLU A 2 -32.09 5.53 11.14
C GLU A 2 -31.27 6.73 10.66
N ASN A 3 -30.06 6.91 11.19
CA ASN A 3 -29.15 7.96 10.75
C ASN A 3 -28.56 7.53 9.40
N LYS A 4 -29.29 7.79 8.31
CA LYS A 4 -28.77 7.57 6.96
C LYS A 4 -27.59 8.52 6.76
N ILE A 5 -26.39 7.95 6.72
CA ILE A 5 -25.20 8.65 6.21
C ILE A 5 -25.52 8.99 4.75
N THR A 6 -25.88 10.25 4.51
CA THR A 6 -26.17 10.77 3.18
C THR A 6 -24.92 11.42 2.66
N ALA A 7 -24.54 11.11 1.42
CA ALA A 7 -23.43 11.78 0.78
C ALA A 7 -23.77 13.26 0.59
N THR A 8 -23.06 14.13 1.31
CA THR A 8 -23.11 15.59 1.19
C THR A 8 -21.81 16.12 0.63
N GLU A 9 -21.82 17.38 0.16
CA GLU A 9 -20.61 18.11 -0.28
C GLU A 9 -19.46 18.03 0.74
N ASP A 10 -19.75 18.16 2.04
CA ASP A 10 -18.73 18.11 3.10
C ASP A 10 -18.13 16.72 3.29
N THR A 11 -18.96 15.67 3.23
CA THR A 11 -18.47 14.28 3.28
C THR A 11 -17.61 13.94 2.07
N PHE A 12 -17.96 14.47 0.89
CA PHE A 12 -17.19 14.28 -0.33
C PHE A 12 -15.84 15.02 -0.29
N ARG A 13 -15.81 16.26 0.21
CA ARG A 13 -14.56 17.01 0.43
C ARG A 13 -13.62 16.30 1.41
N SER A 14 -14.17 15.76 2.51
CA SER A 14 -13.39 15.02 3.51
C SER A 14 -12.82 13.72 2.93
N TYR A 15 -13.62 13.01 2.13
CA TYR A 15 -13.19 11.83 1.40
C TYR A 15 -12.04 12.16 0.43
N LEU A 16 -12.16 13.22 -0.38
CA LEU A 16 -11.09 13.65 -1.29
C LEU A 16 -9.80 14.01 -0.56
N PHE A 17 -9.89 14.66 0.60
CA PHE A 17 -8.72 14.96 1.42
C PHE A 17 -8.03 13.68 1.92
N PHE A 18 -8.78 12.72 2.45
CA PHE A 18 -8.25 11.42 2.86
C PHE A 18 -7.57 10.70 1.69
N TRP A 19 -8.22 10.64 0.53
CA TRP A 19 -7.67 9.99 -0.65
C TRP A 19 -6.43 10.69 -1.20
N SER A 20 -6.33 12.01 -1.09
CA SER A 20 -5.11 12.73 -1.47
C SER A 20 -3.90 12.28 -0.64
N GLY A 21 -4.08 12.11 0.67
CA GLY A 21 -3.05 11.56 1.56
C GLY A 21 -2.73 10.11 1.25
N GLN A 22 -3.74 9.29 0.95
CA GLN A 22 -3.55 7.90 0.55
C GLN A 22 -2.74 7.79 -0.75
N LEU A 23 -3.06 8.58 -1.77
CA LEU A 23 -2.32 8.60 -3.03
C LEU A 23 -0.86 9.03 -2.83
N PHE A 24 -0.63 10.06 -1.99
CA PHE A 24 0.74 10.49 -1.67
C PHE A 24 1.52 9.40 -0.92
N SER A 25 0.88 8.71 0.04
CA SER A 25 1.49 7.59 0.76
C SER A 25 1.85 6.45 -0.19
N LEU A 26 0.95 6.09 -1.10
CA LEU A 26 1.18 5.05 -2.10
C LEU A 26 2.35 5.41 -3.02
N LEU A 27 2.45 6.67 -3.45
CA LEU A 27 3.58 7.16 -4.24
C LEU A 27 4.91 6.99 -3.49
N GLY A 28 4.96 7.39 -2.22
CA GLY A 28 6.15 7.22 -1.38
C GLY A 28 6.55 5.75 -1.21
N SER A 29 5.57 4.86 -1.02
CA SER A 29 5.81 3.41 -0.98
C SER A 29 6.37 2.89 -2.31
N SER A 30 5.83 3.32 -3.46
CA SER A 30 6.34 2.93 -4.78
C SER A 30 7.78 3.38 -5.02
N ILE A 31 8.12 4.62 -4.64
CA ILE A 31 9.50 5.14 -4.74
C ILE A 31 10.45 4.32 -3.86
N THR A 32 10.04 4.03 -2.63
CA THR A 32 10.84 3.22 -1.69
C THR A 32 11.07 1.82 -2.24
N GLN A 33 10.02 1.17 -2.78
CA GLN A 33 10.13 -0.15 -3.38
C GLN A 33 11.09 -0.15 -4.57
N PHE A 34 11.01 0.86 -5.45
CA PHE A 34 11.96 1.03 -6.56
C PHE A 34 13.40 1.19 -6.06
N ALA A 35 13.62 2.04 -5.04
CA ALA A 35 14.95 2.27 -4.47
C ALA A 35 15.56 1.00 -3.87
N ILE A 36 14.76 0.18 -3.16
CA ILE A 36 15.20 -1.10 -2.61
C ILE A 36 15.59 -2.07 -3.72
N VAL A 37 14.75 -2.21 -4.76
CA VAL A 37 15.03 -3.06 -5.92
C VAL A 37 16.35 -2.63 -6.58
N TRP A 38 16.49 -1.34 -6.88
CA TRP A 38 17.70 -0.79 -7.47
C TRP A 38 18.95 -1.05 -6.63
N TRP A 39 18.85 -0.82 -5.32
CA TRP A 39 19.94 -1.05 -4.38
C TRP A 39 20.38 -2.52 -4.34
N ILE A 40 19.44 -3.47 -4.29
CA ILE A 40 19.75 -4.90 -4.32
C ILE A 40 20.46 -5.27 -5.63
N THR A 41 19.97 -4.75 -6.76
CA THR A 41 20.55 -4.99 -8.09
C THR A 41 22.02 -4.59 -8.12
N ILE A 42 22.36 -3.36 -7.72
CA ILE A 42 23.75 -2.86 -7.79
C ILE A 42 24.67 -3.44 -6.70
N THR A 43 24.12 -3.86 -5.56
CA THR A 43 24.93 -4.36 -4.44
C THR A 43 25.28 -5.83 -4.61
N THR A 44 24.38 -6.61 -5.21
CA THR A 44 24.52 -8.07 -5.26
C THR A 44 24.83 -8.59 -6.66
N GLU A 45 24.54 -7.81 -7.69
CA GLU A 45 24.68 -8.16 -9.11
C GLU A 45 24.07 -9.53 -9.46
N SER A 46 23.07 -9.99 -8.67
CA SER A 46 22.52 -11.33 -8.75
C SER A 46 21.01 -11.31 -8.95
N ALA A 47 20.58 -11.85 -10.10
CA ALA A 47 19.16 -12.01 -10.41
C ALA A 47 18.45 -12.95 -9.42
N VAL A 48 19.17 -13.94 -8.86
CA VAL A 48 18.60 -14.89 -7.88
C VAL A 48 18.27 -14.17 -6.58
N ILE A 49 19.19 -13.35 -6.07
CA ILE A 49 18.97 -12.60 -4.84
C ILE A 49 17.83 -11.60 -5.01
N LEU A 50 17.78 -10.89 -6.15
CA LEU A 50 16.69 -9.97 -6.45
C LEU A 50 15.32 -10.69 -6.51
N SER A 51 15.28 -11.89 -7.10
CA SER A 51 14.06 -12.69 -7.21
C SER A 51 13.56 -13.15 -5.83
N ILE A 52 14.46 -13.61 -4.98
CA ILE A 52 14.13 -14.02 -3.59
C ILE A 52 13.65 -12.82 -2.79
N ALA A 53 14.35 -11.68 -2.86
CA ALA A 53 13.94 -10.47 -2.15
C ALA A 53 12.56 -9.98 -2.60
N SER A 54 12.29 -10.00 -3.91
CA SER A 54 10.98 -9.62 -4.47
C SER A 54 9.87 -10.57 -4.02
N PHE A 55 10.14 -11.87 -3.93
CA PHE A 55 9.21 -12.87 -3.41
C PHE A 55 8.90 -12.61 -1.93
N LEU A 56 9.92 -12.41 -1.10
CA LEU A 56 9.76 -12.14 0.33
C LEU A 56 9.02 -10.83 0.59
N TYR A 57 9.19 -9.80 -0.25
CA TYR A 57 8.46 -8.54 -0.17
C TYR A 57 6.93 -8.73 -0.27
N MET A 58 6.46 -9.69 -1.06
CA MET A 58 5.02 -9.93 -1.25
C MET A 58 4.37 -10.70 -0.09
N LEU A 59 5.14 -11.47 0.69
CA LEU A 59 4.60 -12.37 1.72
C LEU A 59 3.80 -11.66 2.82
N PRO A 60 4.28 -10.56 3.44
CA PRO A 60 3.54 -9.91 4.53
C PRO A 60 2.14 -9.48 4.09
N MET A 61 2.02 -8.86 2.91
CA MET A 61 0.74 -8.43 2.37
C MET A 61 -0.15 -9.63 2.06
N THR A 62 0.39 -10.64 1.37
CA THR A 62 -0.35 -11.84 0.95
C THR A 62 -0.93 -12.60 2.14
N ILE A 63 -0.19 -12.68 3.25
CA ILE A 63 -0.62 -13.32 4.49
C ILE A 63 -1.63 -12.47 5.25
N ALA A 64 -1.49 -11.13 5.21
CA ALA A 64 -2.40 -10.22 5.91
C ALA A 64 -3.77 -10.09 5.23
N PHE A 65 -3.83 -10.14 3.89
CA PHE A 65 -5.06 -9.91 3.11
C PHE A 65 -6.29 -10.73 3.54
N PRO A 66 -6.18 -12.06 3.81
CA PRO A 66 -7.33 -12.87 4.23
C PRO A 66 -7.96 -12.45 5.57
N ILE A 67 -7.20 -11.82 6.46
CA ILE A 67 -7.63 -11.49 7.83
C ILE A 67 -7.97 -9.99 7.95
N ALA A 68 -7.43 -9.17 7.05
CA ALA A 68 -7.59 -7.71 7.07
C ALA A 68 -9.05 -7.25 7.12
N GLY A 69 -9.95 -7.92 6.39
CA GLY A 69 -11.38 -7.58 6.38
C GLY A 69 -12.04 -7.73 7.75
N VAL A 70 -11.78 -8.84 8.46
CA VAL A 70 -12.33 -9.09 9.81
C VAL A 70 -11.76 -8.14 10.86
N LEU A 71 -10.56 -7.61 10.63
CA LEU A 71 -9.92 -6.66 11.54
C LEU A 71 -10.36 -5.21 11.34
N VAL A 72 -10.87 -4.88 10.15
CA VAL A 72 -11.24 -3.50 9.78
C VAL A 72 -12.75 -3.23 9.82
N ASP A 73 -13.56 -4.30 9.79
CA ASP A 73 -15.00 -4.27 10.09
C ASP A 73 -15.25 -3.95 11.57
#